data_AF-A0A7Z9MQJ3-F1
#
_entry.id   AF-A0A7Z9MQJ3-F1
#
_cell.length_a   1.000
_cell.length_b   1.000
_cell.length_c   1.000
_cell.angle_alpha   90.00
_cell.angle_beta   90.00
_cell.angle_gamma   90.00
#
_symmetry.space_group_name_H-M   'P 1'
#
loop_
_entity.id
_entity.type
_entity.pdbx_description
1 polymer ?
#
loop_
_entity_poly.entity_id
_entity_poly.type
_entity_poly.pdbx_seq_one_letter_code
_entity_poly.pdbx_strand_id
1 'polypeptide(L)'
;MIEYLGNLSDHLGLPVNAVSHGFMMDMVLGWVHWVMFILFAGWGIYLIITLIKFNSKSNPKADYNGVQSHYSQFAEIGVIVIEAFLLVGLSIPLWSQMRTTVPDADEAIQIRVVAQQFAWNIHYPGADG
;
A
#
# COMPACT_ATOMS: atom_id res chain seq x y z
N MET A 1 15.34 10.81 5.99
CA MET A 1 14.68 9.98 7.03
C MET A 1 13.39 9.35 6.50
N ILE A 2 12.48 10.15 5.92
CA ILE A 2 11.24 9.66 5.27
C ILE A 2 11.55 8.80 4.02
N GLU A 3 12.54 9.19 3.23
CA GLU A 3 13.00 8.42 2.04
C GLU A 3 13.60 7.06 2.39
N TYR A 4 14.29 6.94 3.52
CA TYR A 4 14.94 5.70 3.94
C TYR A 4 13.94 4.60 4.29
N LEU A 5 12.77 4.98 4.82
CA LEU A 5 11.66 4.06 5.07
C LEU A 5 10.90 3.72 3.77
N GLY A 6 10.87 4.64 2.80
CA GLY A 6 10.29 4.43 1.47
C GLY A 6 11.04 3.41 0.62
N ASN A 7 12.37 3.39 0.67
CA ASN A 7 13.24 2.48 -0.11
C ASN A 7 13.14 0.99 0.31
N LEU A 8 12.25 0.64 1.24
CA LEU A 8 11.93 -0.77 1.52
C LEU A 8 11.45 -1.48 0.24
N SER A 9 10.74 -0.76 -0.63
CA SER A 9 10.22 -1.24 -1.92
C SER A 9 11.29 -1.81 -2.85
N ASP A 10 12.51 -1.26 -2.85
CA ASP A 10 13.66 -1.77 -3.63
C ASP A 10 14.04 -3.21 -3.25
N HIS A 11 13.69 -3.62 -2.03
CA HIS A 11 13.98 -4.94 -1.49
C HIS A 11 12.78 -5.91 -1.62
N LEU A 12 11.64 -5.44 -2.12
CA LEU A 12 10.42 -6.25 -2.31
C LEU A 12 10.39 -6.98 -3.66
N GLY A 13 11.47 -6.89 -4.45
CA GLY A 13 11.57 -7.54 -5.77
C GLY A 13 10.76 -6.81 -6.85
N LEU A 14 10.57 -5.50 -6.70
CA LEU A 14 9.89 -4.70 -7.72
C LEU A 14 10.73 -4.59 -9.00
N PRO A 15 10.09 -4.47 -10.17
CA PRO A 15 10.79 -4.10 -11.39
C PRO A 15 11.51 -2.77 -11.24
N VAL A 16 12.59 -2.58 -12.01
CA VAL A 16 13.28 -1.29 -12.07
C VAL A 16 12.29 -0.21 -12.48
N ASN A 17 12.29 0.90 -11.74
CA ASN A 17 11.50 2.06 -12.09
C ASN A 17 11.92 2.63 -13.45
N ALA A 18 11.00 2.61 -14.42
CA ALA A 18 11.18 3.09 -15.78
C ALA A 18 10.25 4.26 -16.16
N VAL A 19 9.60 4.90 -15.18
CA VAL A 19 8.63 5.97 -15.39
C VAL A 19 8.87 7.14 -14.43
N SER A 20 8.60 8.36 -14.89
CA SER A 20 8.86 9.59 -14.12
C SER A 20 8.22 9.61 -12.73
N HIS A 21 7.05 9.00 -12.58
CA HIS A 21 6.31 8.95 -11.30
C HIS A 21 6.65 7.73 -10.43
N GLY A 22 7.45 6.78 -10.92
CA GLY A 22 7.66 5.51 -10.24
C GLY A 22 8.34 5.66 -8.87
N PHE A 23 9.24 6.63 -8.69
CA PHE A 23 9.90 6.85 -7.40
C PHE A 23 8.90 7.18 -6.29
N MET A 24 7.91 8.03 -6.61
CA MET A 24 6.87 8.39 -5.66
C MET A 24 5.94 7.21 -5.37
N MET A 25 5.64 6.36 -6.38
CA MET A 25 4.88 5.13 -6.18
C MET A 25 5.62 4.15 -5.27
N ASP A 26 6.91 3.94 -5.51
CA ASP A 26 7.76 3.04 -4.74
C ASP A 26 7.88 3.52 -3.29
N MET A 27 7.97 4.82 -3.05
CA MET A 27 7.98 5.40 -1.70
C MET A 27 6.65 5.16 -0.97
N VAL A 28 5.50 5.43 -1.61
CA VAL A 28 4.18 5.18 -1.01
C VAL A 28 3.99 3.69 -0.71
N LEU A 29 4.42 2.83 -1.62
CA LEU A 29 4.37 1.38 -1.45
C LEU A 29 5.22 0.92 -0.26
N GLY A 30 6.41 1.48 -0.07
CA GLY A 30 7.26 1.23 1.10
C GLY A 30 6.57 1.60 2.42
N TRP A 31 5.93 2.77 2.49
CA TRP A 31 5.17 3.20 3.67
C TRP A 31 4.00 2.29 4.00
N VAL A 32 3.25 1.84 2.98
CA VAL A 32 2.16 0.88 3.15
C VAL A 32 2.68 -0.43 3.73
N HIS A 33 3.80 -0.96 3.22
CA HIS A 33 4.38 -2.21 3.72
C HIS A 33 4.86 -2.11 5.17
N TRP A 34 5.42 -0.97 5.58
CA TRP A 34 5.76 -0.74 6.97
C TRP A 34 4.54 -0.79 7.88
N VAL A 35 3.45 -0.12 7.50
CA VAL A 35 2.21 -0.15 8.29
C VAL A 35 1.63 -1.56 8.34
N MET A 36 1.60 -2.27 7.21
CA MET A 36 1.15 -3.68 7.17
C MET A 36 1.99 -4.56 8.10
N PHE A 37 3.31 -4.43 8.08
CA PHE A 37 4.20 -5.22 8.93
C PHE A 37 3.99 -4.91 10.42
N ILE A 38 3.88 -3.63 10.80
CA ILE A 38 3.65 -3.22 12.19
C ILE A 38 2.30 -3.73 12.69
N LEU A 39 1.23 -3.60 11.89
CA LEU A 39 -0.09 -4.11 12.25
C LEU A 39 -0.07 -5.64 12.37
N PHE A 40 0.52 -6.33 11.39
CA PHE A 40 0.65 -7.79 11.43
C PHE A 40 1.39 -8.27 12.68
N ALA A 41 2.55 -7.68 12.98
CA ALA A 41 3.32 -8.03 14.16
C ALA A 41 2.59 -7.68 15.46
N GLY A 42 2.01 -6.48 15.56
CA GLY A 42 1.28 -6.03 16.74
C GLY A 42 0.07 -6.91 17.06
N TRP A 43 -0.82 -7.10 16.09
CA TRP A 43 -1.99 -7.95 16.25
C TRP A 43 -1.62 -9.43 16.39
N GLY A 44 -0.62 -9.91 15.66
CA GLY A 44 -0.13 -11.28 15.76
C GLY A 44 0.43 -11.60 17.14
N ILE A 45 1.26 -10.73 17.70
CA ILE A 45 1.79 -10.88 19.06
C ILE A 45 0.65 -10.84 20.09
N TYR A 46 -0.29 -9.89 19.96
CA TYR A 46 -1.46 -9.82 20.83
C TYR A 46 -2.29 -11.11 20.77
N LEU A 47 -2.53 -11.64 19.58
CA LEU A 47 -3.26 -12.89 19.39
C LEU A 47 -2.53 -14.07 20.07
N ILE A 48 -1.22 -14.20 19.89
CA ILE A 48 -0.43 -15.25 20.54
C ILE A 48 -0.51 -15.12 22.06
N ILE A 49 -0.35 -13.90 22.59
CA ILE A 49 -0.45 -13.63 24.04
C ILE A 49 -1.83 -14.02 24.56
N THR A 50 -2.90 -13.64 23.86
CA THR A 50 -4.26 -13.95 24.31
C THR A 50 -4.53 -15.45 24.32
N LEU A 51 -4.07 -16.20 23.31
CA LEU A 51 -4.18 -17.66 23.27
C LEU A 51 -3.41 -18.33 24.42
N ILE A 52 -2.18 -17.90 24.71
CA ILE A 52 -1.36 -18.52 25.76
C ILE A 52 -1.87 -18.13 27.14
N LYS A 53 -2.20 -16.84 27.34
CA LYS A 53 -2.62 -16.33 28.64
C LYS A 53 -4.02 -16.80 28.98
N PHE A 54 -4.98 -16.64 28.08
CA PHE A 54 -6.40 -16.88 28.36
C PHE A 54 -6.91 -18.27 27.94
N ASN A 55 -6.02 -19.26 27.75
CA ASN A 55 -6.47 -20.64 27.54
C ASN A 55 -7.18 -21.20 28.78
N SER A 56 -7.98 -22.27 28.60
CA SER A 56 -8.78 -22.88 29.65
C SER A 56 -7.96 -23.50 30.80
N LYS A 57 -6.71 -23.87 30.55
CA LYS A 57 -5.80 -24.41 31.57
C LYS A 57 -5.29 -23.32 32.52
N SER A 58 -4.91 -22.16 31.97
CA SER A 58 -4.33 -21.03 32.69
C SER A 58 -5.40 -20.09 33.26
N ASN A 59 -6.54 -19.94 32.58
CA ASN A 59 -7.66 -19.09 32.96
C ASN A 59 -9.01 -19.83 32.76
N PRO A 60 -9.39 -20.73 33.67
CA PRO A 60 -10.58 -21.58 33.54
C PRO A 60 -11.92 -20.84 33.75
N LYS A 61 -11.91 -19.66 34.37
CA LYS A 61 -13.11 -18.82 34.57
C LYS A 61 -13.01 -17.58 33.70
N ALA A 62 -13.99 -17.38 32.83
CA ALA A 62 -14.10 -16.19 32.00
C ALA A 62 -14.54 -14.97 32.83
N ASP A 63 -13.96 -13.81 32.55
CA ASP A 63 -14.45 -12.52 33.04
C ASP A 63 -15.37 -11.90 31.97
N TYR A 64 -16.63 -11.64 32.36
CA TYR A 64 -17.65 -11.08 31.48
C TYR A 64 -17.71 -9.55 31.52
N ASN A 65 -17.03 -8.92 32.48
CA ASN A 65 -16.95 -7.45 32.53
C ASN A 65 -15.95 -6.92 31.49
N GLY A 66 -14.99 -7.73 31.06
CA GLY A 66 -14.06 -7.39 29.99
C GLY A 66 -13.11 -6.23 30.32
N VAL A 67 -12.49 -5.67 29.28
CA VAL A 67 -11.58 -4.52 29.42
C VAL A 67 -12.40 -3.25 29.64
N GLN A 68 -12.25 -2.65 30.82
CA GLN A 68 -12.94 -1.42 31.23
C GLN A 68 -12.14 -0.14 30.88
N SER A 69 -10.95 -0.28 30.28
CA SER A 69 -10.10 0.86 29.95
C SER A 69 -10.18 1.25 28.48
N HIS A 70 -9.85 2.51 28.18
CA HIS A 70 -9.85 3.07 26.83
C HIS A 70 -8.62 2.69 25.99
N TYR A 71 -7.80 1.71 26.40
CA TYR A 71 -6.60 1.35 25.64
C TYR A 71 -6.89 0.90 24.21
N SER A 72 -7.97 0.14 24.02
CA SER A 72 -8.42 -0.28 22.67
C SER A 72 -8.78 0.92 21.80
N GLN A 73 -9.46 1.90 22.38
CA GLN A 73 -9.89 3.11 21.69
C GLN A 73 -8.70 3.98 21.27
N PHE A 74 -7.67 4.11 22.13
CA PHE A 74 -6.45 4.85 21.75
C PHE A 74 -5.67 4.15 20.64
N ALA A 75 -5.58 2.81 20.67
CA ALA A 75 -4.94 2.04 19.60
C ALA A 75 -5.69 2.23 18.28
N GLU A 76 -7.02 2.14 18.29
CA GLU A 76 -7.87 2.37 17.13
C GLU A 76 -7.68 3.78 16.54
N ILE A 77 -7.73 4.82 17.38
CA ILE A 77 -7.50 6.21 16.94
C ILE A 77 -6.11 6.35 16.32
N GLY A 78 -5.09 5.72 16.90
CA GLY A 78 -3.74 5.72 16.35
C GLY A 78 -3.67 5.13 14.93
N VAL A 79 -4.34 4.00 14.70
CA VAL A 79 -4.42 3.38 13.37
C VAL A 79 -5.14 4.29 12.39
N ILE A 80 -6.30 4.86 12.77
CA ILE A 80 -7.08 5.77 11.92
C ILE A 80 -6.24 6.99 11.51
N VAL A 81 -5.45 7.57 12.41
CA VAL A 81 -4.60 8.72 12.09
C VAL A 81 -3.53 8.36 11.07
N ILE A 82 -2.88 7.20 11.22
CA ILE A 82 -1.87 6.72 10.27
C ILE A 82 -2.50 6.45 8.90
N GLU A 83 -3.66 5.80 8.86
CA GLU A 83 -4.37 5.50 7.62
C GLU A 83 -4.86 6.78 6.92
N ALA A 84 -5.40 7.74 7.69
CA ALA A 84 -5.78 9.04 7.16
C ALA A 84 -4.59 9.79 6.55
N PHE A 85 -3.42 9.72 7.20
CA PHE A 85 -2.17 10.26 6.65
C PHE A 85 -1.77 9.56 5.34
N LEU A 86 -1.78 8.22 5.29
CA LEU A 86 -1.43 7.48 4.08
C LEU A 86 -2.39 7.76 2.93
N LEU A 87 -3.69 7.88 3.20
CA LEU A 87 -4.70 8.13 2.18
C LEU A 87 -4.71 9.59 1.72
N VAL A 88 -4.93 10.51 2.65
CA VAL A 88 -5.13 11.94 2.34
C VAL A 88 -3.80 12.63 2.07
N GLY A 89 -2.76 12.29 2.81
CA GLY A 89 -1.44 12.92 2.68
C GLY A 89 -0.62 12.40 1.50
N LEU A 90 -0.80 11.15 1.09
CA LEU A 90 0.07 10.51 0.08
C LEU A 90 -0.73 9.94 -1.11
N SER A 91 -1.64 9.01 -0.85
CA SER A 91 -2.26 8.18 -1.91
C SER A 91 -3.19 8.97 -2.83
N ILE A 92 -4.07 9.80 -2.27
CA ILE A 92 -5.00 10.64 -3.05
C ILE A 92 -4.23 11.67 -3.91
N PRO A 93 -3.25 12.42 -3.37
CA PRO A 93 -2.41 13.31 -4.18
C PRO A 93 -1.67 12.59 -5.31
N LEU A 94 -1.03 11.45 -5.02
CA LEU A 94 -0.31 10.64 -6.02
C LEU A 94 -1.26 10.18 -7.13
N TRP A 95 -2.42 9.65 -6.77
CA TRP A 95 -3.43 9.24 -7.75
C TRP A 95 -3.94 10.41 -8.60
N SER A 96 -4.11 11.60 -8.01
CA SER A 96 -4.52 12.79 -8.76
C SER A 96 -3.50 13.19 -9.83
N GLN A 97 -2.20 12.96 -9.59
CA GLN A 97 -1.14 13.22 -10.58
C GLN A 97 -1.11 12.15 -11.68
N MET A 98 -1.46 10.90 -11.35
CA MET A 98 -1.48 9.79 -12.31
C MET A 98 -2.76 9.70 -13.14
N ARG A 99 -3.87 10.28 -12.67
CA ARG A 99 -5.13 10.30 -13.41
C ARG A 99 -4.98 11.26 -14.59
N THR A 100 -4.45 10.75 -15.69
CA THR A 100 -3.95 11.52 -16.83
C THR A 100 -5.07 12.07 -17.70
N THR A 101 -5.00 13.38 -17.95
CA THR A 101 -5.22 13.96 -19.28
C THR A 101 -4.28 13.26 -20.26
N VAL A 102 -4.84 12.66 -21.30
CA VAL A 102 -4.07 12.11 -22.42
C VAL A 102 -3.40 13.29 -23.13
N PRO A 103 -2.07 13.30 -23.33
CA PRO A 103 -1.40 14.35 -24.08
C PRO A 103 -1.95 14.41 -25.50
N ASP A 104 -1.90 15.59 -26.12
CA ASP A 104 -2.29 15.71 -27.51
C ASP A 104 -1.35 14.91 -28.43
N ALA A 105 -1.84 14.62 -29.64
CA ALA A 105 -1.18 13.73 -30.59
C ALA A 105 0.24 14.14 -30.99
N ASP A 106 0.52 15.43 -30.93
CA ASP A 106 1.80 16.06 -31.23
C ASP A 106 2.77 16.06 -30.05
N GLU A 107 2.27 15.87 -28.83
CA GLU A 107 3.08 15.82 -27.60
C GLU A 107 3.44 14.38 -27.17
N ALA A 108 2.88 13.35 -27.82
CA ALA A 108 3.07 11.95 -27.46
C ALA A 108 3.22 11.03 -28.68
N ILE A 109 4.06 9.99 -28.53
CA ILE A 109 4.15 8.92 -29.52
C ILE A 109 2.89 8.05 -29.40
N GLN A 110 2.01 8.10 -30.39
CA GLN A 110 0.82 7.24 -30.44
C GLN A 110 1.18 5.86 -30.96
N ILE A 111 0.98 4.82 -30.16
CA ILE A 111 1.21 3.43 -30.56
C ILE A 111 -0.12 2.70 -30.56
N ARG A 112 -0.49 2.08 -31.69
CA ARG A 112 -1.66 1.20 -31.75
C ARG A 112 -1.26 -0.21 -31.31
N VAL A 113 -1.94 -0.71 -30.29
CA VAL A 113 -1.74 -2.06 -29.75
C VAL A 113 -3.01 -2.87 -29.95
N VAL A 114 -2.93 -3.97 -30.71
CA VAL A 114 -4.07 -4.87 -31.01
C VAL A 114 -3.84 -6.22 -30.35
N ALA A 115 -4.72 -6.58 -29.42
CA ALA A 115 -4.74 -7.87 -28.76
C ALA A 115 -5.35 -8.95 -29.66
N GLN A 116 -4.71 -10.12 -29.71
CA GLN A 116 -5.20 -11.34 -30.34
C GLN A 116 -5.04 -12.51 -29.36
N GLN A 117 -5.63 -13.67 -29.66
CA GLN A 117 -5.43 -14.87 -28.84
C GLN A 117 -3.95 -15.27 -28.87
N PHE A 118 -3.26 -15.11 -27.73
CA PHE A 118 -1.82 -15.34 -27.54
C PHE A 118 -0.88 -14.49 -28.39
N ALA A 119 -1.33 -13.33 -28.89
CA ALA A 119 -0.47 -12.42 -29.65
C ALA A 119 -0.82 -10.95 -29.41
N TRP A 120 0.17 -10.09 -29.60
CA TRP A 120 0.04 -8.63 -29.55
C TRP A 120 0.66 -8.05 -30.81
N ASN A 121 -0.13 -7.32 -31.59
CA ASN A 121 0.36 -6.60 -32.76
C ASN A 121 0.52 -5.13 -32.39
N ILE A 122 1.72 -4.60 -32.63
CA ILE A 122 2.11 -3.23 -32.28
C ILE A 122 2.39 -2.48 -33.57
N HIS A 123 1.72 -1.34 -33.76
CA HIS A 123 1.90 -0.48 -34.92
C HIS A 123 2.32 0.93 -34.47
N TYR A 124 3.48 1.35 -34.95
CA TYR A 124 4.02 2.70 -34.79
C TYR A 124 3.47 3.60 -35.91
N PRO A 125 3.27 4.90 -35.65
CA PRO A 125 2.71 5.81 -36.63
C PRO A 125 3.72 6.02 -37.77
N GLY A 126 3.22 5.98 -39.00
CA GLY A 126 4.02 6.14 -40.21
C GLY A 126 4.08 7.59 -40.70
N ALA A 127 4.70 7.82 -41.85
CA ALA A 127 4.64 9.13 -42.52
C ALA A 127 3.21 9.49 -42.98
N ASP A 128 2.35 8.49 -43.05
CA ASP A 128 0.94 8.54 -43.46
C ASP A 128 -0.05 8.70 -42.30
N GLY A 129 0.42 8.74 -41.04
CA GLY A 129 -0.41 8.87 -39.84
C GLY A 129 -0.89 7.53 -39.31
#